data_AF-A0A8T3XXP5-F1
#
_entry.id   AF-A0A8T3XXP5-F1
#
_cell.length_a   1.000
_cell.length_b   1.000
_cell.length_c   1.000
_cell.angle_alpha   90.00
_cell.angle_beta   90.00
_cell.angle_gamma   90.00
#
_symmetry.space_group_name_H-M   'P 1'
#
loop_
_entity.id
_entity.type
_entity.pdbx_description
1 polymer ?
#
loop_
_entity_poly.entity_id
_entity_poly.type
_entity_poly.pdbx_seq_one_letter_code
_entity_poly.pdbx_strand_id
1 'polypeptide(L)'
;MNFELLIRRNSEKIPVRAHLHRTGITAYGNTDEEIKRFAPEYLEEAIMSKEFNSLVEKHRLEYALAQMWADGNQRIIDFFGFGDLRGNWKGNPEVNSWDFRNGIFTKGAITCGDGLIMLGREEEYRRTTHNIQTYMDSSDKIYDFFPLG
;
A
#
# COMPACT_ATOMS: atom_id res chain seq x y z
N MET A 1 6.93 -2.43 15.64
CA MET A 1 6.47 -2.79 14.28
C MET A 1 7.11 -1.79 13.38
N ASN A 2 8.00 -2.24 12.51
CA ASN A 2 8.92 -1.34 11.85
C ASN A 2 8.63 -1.40 10.36
N PHE A 3 7.73 -0.52 9.91
CA PHE A 3 7.65 -0.20 8.49
C PHE A 3 8.80 0.75 8.20
N GLU A 4 9.62 0.44 7.20
CA GLU A 4 10.84 1.24 6.97
C GLU A 4 10.59 2.47 6.11
N LEU A 5 9.58 2.42 5.25
CA LEU A 5 9.39 3.42 4.23
C LEU A 5 7.92 3.57 3.86
N LEU A 6 7.42 4.80 3.97
CA LEU A 6 6.17 5.22 3.35
C LEU A 6 6.48 5.75 1.95
N ILE A 7 6.04 5.04 0.90
CA ILE A 7 6.18 5.51 -0.47
C ILE A 7 4.84 6.10 -0.92
N ARG A 8 4.87 7.38 -1.29
CA ARG A 8 3.74 8.06 -1.92
C ARG A 8 3.96 8.15 -3.40
N ARG A 9 3.00 7.63 -4.14
CA ARG A 9 2.94 7.80 -5.59
C ARG A 9 1.51 8.16 -5.95
N ASN A 10 1.36 9.34 -6.56
CA ASN A 10 0.17 9.62 -7.33
C ASN A 10 0.31 8.81 -8.60
N SER A 11 -0.45 7.74 -8.73
CA SER A 11 -0.73 7.26 -10.09
C SER A 11 -1.52 8.37 -10.78
N GLU A 12 -1.43 8.48 -12.12
CA GLU A 12 -2.21 9.48 -12.87
C GLU A 12 -3.74 9.37 -12.60
N LYS A 13 -4.20 8.25 -12.02
CA LYS A 13 -5.61 7.98 -11.73
C LYS A 13 -5.99 8.16 -10.26
N ILE A 14 -5.24 7.57 -9.33
CA ILE A 14 -5.53 7.59 -7.89
C ILE A 14 -4.27 7.70 -7.02
N PRO A 15 -4.35 8.32 -5.83
CA PRO A 15 -3.27 8.29 -4.85
C PRO A 15 -3.07 6.88 -4.30
N VAL A 16 -1.80 6.49 -4.15
CA VAL A 16 -1.38 5.23 -3.53
C VAL A 16 -0.46 5.52 -2.36
N ARG A 17 -0.76 4.90 -1.22
CA ARG A 17 0.07 4.91 -0.03
C ARG A 17 0.64 3.52 0.20
N ALA A 18 1.96 3.42 0.19
CA ALA A 18 2.63 2.12 0.28
C ALA A 18 3.50 1.99 1.54
N HIS A 19 3.46 0.81 2.14
CA HIS A 19 4.21 0.43 3.32
C HIS A 19 5.19 -0.68 2.97
N LEU A 20 6.48 -0.45 3.20
CA LEU A 20 7.48 -1.48 3.05
C LEU A 20 7.69 -2.24 4.36
N HIS A 21 7.42 -3.54 4.31
CA HIS A 21 7.62 -4.45 5.42
C HIS A 21 9.11 -4.77 5.61
N ARG A 22 9.58 -4.85 6.86
CA ARG A 22 10.96 -5.29 7.16
C ARG A 22 11.23 -6.73 6.78
N THR A 23 10.26 -7.62 6.98
CA THR A 23 10.44 -9.03 6.62
C THR A 23 10.46 -9.17 5.11
N GLY A 24 11.57 -9.70 4.60
CA GLY A 24 11.76 -9.87 3.17
C GLY A 24 12.22 -8.61 2.44
N ILE A 25 12.59 -7.54 3.18
CA ILE A 25 13.08 -6.30 2.58
C ILE A 25 14.34 -6.53 1.72
N THR A 26 15.11 -7.56 2.04
CA THR A 26 16.30 -7.98 1.28
C THR A 26 15.97 -8.42 -0.15
N ALA A 27 14.72 -8.84 -0.43
CA ALA A 27 14.28 -9.12 -1.79
C ALA A 27 14.23 -7.86 -2.67
N TYR A 28 14.23 -6.67 -2.06
CA TYR A 28 14.25 -5.37 -2.72
C TYR A 28 15.65 -4.74 -2.76
N GLY A 29 16.68 -5.36 -2.18
CA GLY A 29 18.03 -4.82 -2.14
C GLY A 29 18.80 -5.30 -0.92
N ASN A 30 20.11 -5.37 -1.02
CA ASN A 30 20.99 -5.77 0.07
C ASN A 30 21.45 -4.59 0.92
N THR A 31 21.25 -3.36 0.45
CA THR A 31 21.55 -2.12 1.19
C THR A 31 20.33 -1.20 1.26
N ASP A 32 20.32 -0.28 2.23
CA ASP A 32 19.26 0.72 2.37
C ASP A 32 19.10 1.57 1.09
N GLU A 33 20.21 1.90 0.41
CA GLU A 33 20.18 2.65 -0.84
C GLU A 33 19.53 1.86 -1.97
N GLU A 34 19.85 0.57 -2.09
CA GLU A 34 19.23 -0.33 -3.06
C GLU A 34 17.74 -0.47 -2.79
N ILE A 35 17.35 -0.69 -1.53
CA ILE A 35 15.95 -0.81 -1.12
C ILE A 35 15.17 0.48 -1.44
N LYS A 36 15.72 1.65 -1.06
CA LYS A 36 15.11 2.97 -1.34
C LYS A 36 14.99 3.28 -2.82
N ARG A 37 15.77 2.61 -3.67
CA ARG A 37 15.68 2.73 -5.12
C ARG A 37 14.69 1.73 -5.72
N PHE A 38 14.89 0.44 -5.47
CA PHE A 38 14.19 -0.63 -6.17
C PHE A 38 12.76 -0.86 -5.67
N ALA A 39 12.46 -0.61 -4.38
CA ALA A 39 11.09 -0.75 -3.89
C ALA A 39 10.15 0.29 -4.54
N PRO A 40 10.48 1.60 -4.60
CA PRO A 40 9.66 2.55 -5.35
C PRO A 40 9.53 2.23 -6.85
N GLU A 41 10.62 1.81 -7.52
CA GLU A 41 10.58 1.41 -8.93
C GLU A 41 9.61 0.24 -9.15
N TYR A 42 9.67 -0.79 -8.30
CA TYR A 42 8.79 -1.95 -8.40
C TYR A 42 7.31 -1.61 -8.12
N LEU A 43 7.05 -0.71 -7.16
CA LEU A 43 5.70 -0.19 -6.92
C LEU A 43 5.20 0.60 -8.15
N GLU A 44 6.06 1.42 -8.74
CA GLU A 44 5.74 2.26 -9.90
C GLU A 44 5.38 1.42 -11.12
N GLU A 45 6.14 0.36 -11.40
CA GLU A 45 5.81 -0.62 -12.43
C GLU A 45 4.42 -1.25 -12.21
N ALA A 46 4.10 -1.63 -10.97
CA ALA A 46 2.81 -2.23 -10.64
C ALA A 46 1.64 -1.26 -10.80
N ILE A 47 1.75 -0.01 -10.32
CA ILE A 47 0.67 0.99 -10.44
C ILE A 47 0.47 1.49 -11.88
N MET A 48 1.52 1.45 -12.71
CA MET A 48 1.46 1.82 -14.13
C MET A 48 0.96 0.68 -15.02
N SER A 49 0.82 -0.54 -14.49
CA SER A 49 0.34 -1.71 -15.22
C SER A 49 -1.10 -1.55 -15.74
N LYS A 50 -1.44 -2.27 -16.82
CA LYS A 50 -2.82 -2.27 -17.37
C LYS A 50 -3.79 -2.92 -16.39
N GLU A 51 -3.32 -3.91 -15.65
CA GLU A 51 -4.06 -4.68 -14.67
C GLU A 51 -4.52 -3.79 -13.52
N PHE A 52 -3.61 -3.04 -12.90
CA PHE A 52 -3.94 -2.08 -11.84
C PHE A 52 -4.93 -1.03 -12.36
N ASN A 53 -4.63 -0.44 -13.52
CA ASN A 53 -5.49 0.56 -14.15
C ASN A 53 -6.91 0.05 -14.46
N SER A 54 -7.05 -1.21 -14.88
CA SER A 54 -8.35 -1.84 -15.10
C SER A 54 -9.14 -2.01 -13.81
N LEU A 55 -8.47 -2.33 -12.69
CA LEU A 55 -9.12 -2.44 -11.39
C LEU A 55 -9.61 -1.08 -10.87
N VAL A 56 -8.80 -0.03 -11.03
CA VAL A 56 -9.17 1.35 -10.68
C VAL A 56 -10.49 1.74 -11.36
N GLU A 57 -10.60 1.49 -12.66
CA GLU A 57 -11.80 1.81 -13.42
C GLU A 57 -12.99 0.93 -13.05
N LYS A 58 -12.77 -0.40 -13.02
CA LYS A 58 -13.82 -1.39 -12.76
C LYS A 58 -14.47 -1.20 -11.39
N HIS A 59 -13.65 -0.97 -10.36
CA HIS A 59 -14.10 -0.84 -8.97
C HIS A 59 -14.26 0.62 -8.54
N ARG A 60 -14.09 1.57 -9.47
CA ARG A 60 -14.19 3.02 -9.22
C ARG A 60 -13.39 3.45 -7.99
N LEU A 61 -12.16 2.96 -7.90
CA LEU A 61 -11.30 3.20 -6.75
C LEU A 61 -11.01 4.69 -6.63
N GLU A 62 -10.93 5.17 -5.39
CA GLU A 62 -10.58 6.54 -5.06
C GLU A 62 -9.18 6.63 -4.47
N TYR A 63 -8.72 5.58 -3.78
CA TYR A 63 -7.33 5.38 -3.41
C TYR A 63 -6.99 3.91 -3.22
N ALA A 64 -5.69 3.62 -3.07
CA ALA A 64 -5.22 2.31 -2.67
C ALA A 64 -4.15 2.38 -1.58
N LEU A 65 -4.14 1.34 -0.75
CA LEU A 65 -3.02 1.00 0.12
C LEU A 65 -2.22 -0.11 -0.53
N ALA A 66 -0.90 -0.07 -0.36
CA ALA A 66 -0.01 -1.11 -0.83
C ALA A 66 0.85 -1.62 0.34
N GLN A 67 0.86 -2.92 0.58
CA GLN A 67 1.81 -3.57 1.47
C GLN A 67 2.87 -4.25 0.61
N MET A 68 4.10 -3.75 0.67
CA MET A 68 5.25 -4.37 0.02
C MET A 68 5.94 -5.29 1.02
N TRP A 69 6.23 -6.52 0.62
CA TRP A 69 6.88 -7.52 1.45
C TRP A 69 7.50 -8.62 0.57
N ALA A 70 8.15 -9.61 1.18
CA ALA A 70 8.62 -10.76 0.43
C ALA A 70 8.41 -12.08 1.16
N ASP A 71 8.27 -13.14 0.36
CA ASP A 71 8.30 -14.54 0.79
C ASP A 71 9.44 -15.25 0.06
N GLY A 72 10.52 -15.55 0.79
CA GLY A 72 11.79 -15.95 0.20
C GLY A 72 12.31 -14.91 -0.80
N ASN A 73 12.48 -15.32 -2.06
CA ASN A 73 12.93 -14.43 -3.14
C ASN A 73 11.77 -13.80 -3.94
N GLN A 74 10.51 -14.00 -3.51
CA GLN A 74 9.36 -13.41 -4.19
C GLN A 74 9.07 -12.02 -3.65
N ARG A 75 9.18 -11.00 -4.50
CA ARG A 75 8.73 -9.63 -4.18
C ARG A 75 7.22 -9.55 -4.34
N ILE A 76 6.53 -9.14 -3.29
CA ILE A 76 5.07 -9.14 -3.23
C ILE A 76 4.57 -7.72 -2.95
N ILE A 77 3.55 -7.28 -3.69
CA ILE A 77 2.75 -6.11 -3.34
C ILE A 77 1.32 -6.57 -3.14
N ASP A 78 0.82 -6.51 -1.92
CA ASP A 78 -0.62 -6.61 -1.69
C ASP A 78 -1.21 -5.22 -1.86
N PHE A 79 -2.19 -5.09 -2.74
CA PHE A 79 -2.95 -3.87 -2.90
C PHE A 79 -4.34 -4.02 -2.29
N PHE A 80 -4.77 -2.96 -1.64
CA PHE A 80 -6.10 -2.82 -1.06
C PHE A 80 -6.71 -1.53 -1.61
N GLY A 81 -7.62 -1.69 -2.58
CA GLY A 81 -8.33 -0.60 -3.22
C GLY A 81 -9.59 -0.23 -2.44
N PHE A 82 -9.77 1.06 -2.26
CA PHE A 82 -10.93 1.64 -1.57
C PHE A 82 -11.75 2.44 -2.58
N GLY A 83 -13.00 2.02 -2.76
CA GLY A 83 -13.97 2.68 -3.64
C GLY A 83 -15.24 3.06 -2.89
N ASP A 84 -16.15 3.71 -3.61
CA ASP A 84 -17.48 4.11 -3.12
C ASP A 84 -17.47 5.00 -1.87
N LEU A 85 -16.50 5.92 -1.79
CA LEU A 85 -16.42 6.93 -0.72
C LEU A 85 -17.15 8.23 -1.09
N ARG A 86 -17.69 8.32 -2.31
CA ARG A 86 -18.35 9.51 -2.89
C ARG A 86 -19.51 10.03 -2.04
N GLY A 87 -19.17 10.87 -1.07
CA GLY A 87 -20.08 11.60 -0.19
C GLY A 87 -19.91 11.30 1.30
N ASN A 88 -19.21 10.21 1.67
CA ASN A 88 -19.01 9.86 3.06
C ASN A 88 -17.59 9.34 3.32
N TRP A 89 -16.63 10.25 3.36
CA TRP A 89 -15.25 9.94 3.77
C TRP A 89 -15.19 9.25 5.14
N LYS A 90 -16.12 9.49 6.07
CA LYS A 90 -16.13 8.80 7.38
C LYS A 90 -16.88 7.46 7.37
N GLY A 91 -17.43 7.08 6.21
CA GLY A 91 -18.21 5.87 6.00
C GLY A 91 -17.37 4.60 6.02
N ASN A 92 -18.01 3.50 5.65
CA ASN A 92 -17.38 2.19 5.56
C ASN A 92 -17.20 1.83 4.06
N PRO A 93 -16.01 2.10 3.48
CA PRO A 93 -15.77 1.82 2.06
C PRO A 93 -15.82 0.33 1.74
N GLU A 94 -16.08 0.02 0.47
CA GLU A 94 -15.77 -1.30 -0.07
C GLU A 94 -14.26 -1.44 -0.25
N VAL A 95 -13.70 -2.54 0.26
CA VAL A 95 -12.27 -2.86 0.13
C VAL A 95 -12.12 -4.04 -0.83
N ASN A 96 -11.39 -3.81 -1.91
CA ASN A 96 -11.02 -4.83 -2.89
C ASN A 96 -9.53 -5.14 -2.73
N SER A 97 -9.14 -6.41 -2.83
CA SER A 97 -7.74 -6.81 -2.66
C SER A 97 -7.22 -7.63 -3.83
N TRP A 98 -5.97 -7.40 -4.21
CA TRP A 98 -5.22 -8.14 -5.21
C TRP A 98 -3.74 -8.09 -4.88
N ASP A 99 -2.92 -8.90 -5.55
CA ASP A 99 -1.49 -8.91 -5.32
C ASP A 99 -0.70 -8.94 -6.63
N PHE A 100 0.55 -8.47 -6.55
CA PHE A 100 1.56 -8.63 -7.58
C PHE A 100 2.71 -9.45 -6.99
N ARG A 101 3.06 -10.55 -7.65
CA ARG A 101 4.16 -11.44 -7.25
C ARG A 101 5.20 -11.46 -8.34
N ASN A 102 6.39 -10.95 -8.06
CA ASN A 102 7.46 -10.74 -9.04
C ASN A 102 6.97 -10.05 -10.34
N GLY A 103 6.13 -9.02 -10.20
CA GLY A 103 5.55 -8.25 -11.31
C GLY A 103 4.33 -8.89 -11.97
N ILE A 104 3.95 -10.10 -11.57
CA ILE A 104 2.79 -10.80 -12.13
C ILE A 104 1.56 -10.52 -11.28
N PHE A 105 0.52 -9.98 -11.91
CA PHE A 105 -0.77 -9.74 -11.27
C PHE A 105 -1.49 -11.05 -10.93
N THR A 106 -1.98 -11.17 -9.70
CA THR A 106 -2.77 -12.30 -9.22
C THR A 106 -4.06 -11.84 -8.53
N LYS A 107 -5.16 -12.58 -8.76
CA LYS A 107 -6.50 -12.27 -8.21
C LYS A 107 -6.75 -12.89 -6.82
N GLY A 108 -5.76 -13.59 -6.26
CA GLY A 108 -5.86 -14.30 -4.99
C GLY A 108 -4.92 -13.69 -3.97
N ALA A 109 -5.27 -12.50 -3.47
CA ALA A 109 -4.48 -11.79 -2.48
C ALA A 109 -4.34 -12.62 -1.21
N ILE A 110 -3.17 -13.24 -1.03
CA ILE A 110 -2.75 -13.79 0.25
C ILE A 110 -1.88 -12.72 0.88
N THR A 111 -2.39 -12.09 1.95
CA THR A 111 -1.63 -11.11 2.72
C THR A 111 -1.03 -11.73 3.98
N CYS A 112 0.03 -11.12 4.50
CA CYS A 112 0.63 -11.50 5.77
C CYS A 112 -0.16 -10.91 6.97
N GLY A 113 0.07 -11.44 8.18
CA GLY A 113 -0.58 -10.92 9.39
C GLY A 113 -0.28 -9.44 9.65
N ASP A 114 0.93 -8.97 9.31
CA ASP A 114 1.29 -7.55 9.43
C ASP A 114 0.54 -6.66 8.44
N GLY A 115 0.16 -7.19 7.27
CA GLY A 115 -0.73 -6.51 6.33
C GLY A 115 -2.12 -6.28 6.93
N LEU A 116 -2.67 -7.24 7.66
CA LEU A 116 -3.95 -7.08 8.36
C LEU A 116 -3.87 -6.01 9.46
N ILE A 117 -2.75 -5.97 10.20
CA ILE A 117 -2.53 -4.95 11.24
C ILE A 117 -2.40 -3.57 10.60
N MET A 118 -1.63 -3.44 9.51
CA MET A 118 -1.50 -2.21 8.72
C MET A 118 -2.86 -1.70 8.27
N LEU A 119 -3.73 -2.56 7.75
CA LEU A 119 -5.06 -2.18 7.29
C LEU A 119 -5.95 -1.63 8.40
N GLY A 120 -6.01 -2.31 9.56
CA GLY A 120 -6.82 -1.84 10.68
C GLY A 120 -6.35 -0.45 11.16
N ARG A 121 -5.04 -0.27 11.20
CA ARG A 121 -4.36 0.96 11.57
C ARG A 121 -4.58 2.12 10.60
N GLU A 122 -4.47 1.86 9.31
CA GLU A 122 -4.76 2.83 8.26
C GLU A 122 -6.24 3.23 8.26
N GLU A 123 -7.14 2.29 8.51
CA GLU A 123 -8.57 2.54 8.63
C GLU A 123 -8.92 3.38 9.86
N GLU A 124 -8.32 3.09 11.02
CA GLU A 124 -8.40 3.93 12.21
C GLU A 124 -7.93 5.36 11.90
N TYR A 125 -6.76 5.51 11.28
CA TYR A 125 -6.21 6.81 10.94
C TYR A 125 -7.08 7.58 9.95
N ARG A 126 -7.54 6.92 8.88
CA ARG A 126 -8.46 7.47 7.88
C ARG A 126 -9.71 8.05 8.54
N ARG A 127 -10.27 7.35 9.54
CA ARG A 127 -11.43 7.82 10.33
C ARG A 127 -11.14 9.04 11.19
N THR A 128 -9.88 9.39 11.45
CA THR A 128 -9.51 10.65 12.12
C THR A 128 -9.31 11.83 11.17
N THR A 129 -9.04 11.58 9.88
CA THR A 129 -8.72 12.64 8.91
C THR A 129 -9.96 13.20 8.20
N HIS A 130 -9.91 14.45 7.75
CA HIS A 130 -11.10 15.15 7.20
C HIS A 130 -11.47 14.69 5.79
N ASN A 131 -10.48 14.35 4.97
CA ASN A 131 -10.64 13.98 3.57
C ASN A 131 -9.42 13.19 3.08
N ILE A 132 -9.56 12.60 1.89
CA ILE A 132 -8.51 11.85 1.20
C ILE A 132 -7.21 12.63 1.06
N GLN A 133 -7.28 13.92 0.71
CA GLN A 133 -6.07 14.74 0.52
C GLN A 133 -5.29 14.86 1.84
N THR A 134 -5.97 15.21 2.93
CA THR A 134 -5.35 15.32 4.26
C THR A 134 -4.75 13.99 4.71
N TYR A 135 -5.48 12.89 4.48
CA TYR A 135 -4.99 11.55 4.75
C TYR A 135 -3.73 11.22 3.95
N MET A 136 -3.75 11.48 2.65
CA MET A 136 -2.64 11.22 1.73
C MET A 136 -1.48 12.19 1.83
N ASP A 137 -1.64 13.35 2.49
CA ASP A 137 -0.58 14.35 2.69
C ASP A 137 0.09 14.26 4.06
N SER A 138 -0.55 13.62 5.03
CA SER A 138 -0.01 13.45 6.39
C SER A 138 0.88 12.21 6.53
N SER A 139 2.13 12.27 6.04
CA SER A 139 3.00 11.08 5.88
C SER A 139 3.51 10.56 7.20
N ASP A 140 3.61 11.44 8.18
CA ASP A 140 4.50 11.25 9.32
C ASP A 140 3.77 10.64 10.52
N LYS A 141 2.46 10.37 10.41
CA LYS A 141 1.60 10.02 11.55
C LYS A 141 1.29 8.53 11.67
N ILE A 142 1.85 7.71 10.79
CA ILE A 142 1.53 6.28 10.70
C ILE A 142 2.77 5.48 11.12
N TYR A 143 3.00 5.48 12.44
CA TYR A 143 3.83 4.56 13.25
C TYR A 143 5.30 4.89 13.57
N ASP A 144 5.46 5.81 14.53
CA ASP A 144 6.22 5.55 15.78
C ASP A 144 5.20 5.43 16.93
N PHE A 145 4.79 4.22 17.32
CA PHE A 145 3.87 4.02 18.47
C PHE A 145 4.35 2.98 19.48
N PHE A 146 5.62 2.57 19.42
CA PHE A 146 6.31 1.95 20.56
C PHE A 146 7.74 2.46 20.61
N PRO A 147 8.25 2.92 21.77
CA PRO A 147 9.67 3.15 21.92
C PRO A 147 10.37 1.81 21.68
N LEU A 148 11.34 1.79 20.78
CA LEU A 148 12.35 0.73 20.79
C LEU A 148 13.04 0.86 22.15
N GLY A 149 12.80 -0.12 23.02
CA GLY A 149 13.63 -0.35 24.19
C GLY A 149 14.99 -0.86 23.79
#